data_AF-A0A497LS06-F1
#
_entry.id   AF-A0A497LS06-F1
#
_cell.length_a   1.000
_cell.length_b   1.000
_cell.length_c   1.000
_cell.angle_alpha   90.00
_cell.angle_beta   90.00
_cell.angle_gamma   90.00
#
_symmetry.space_group_name_H-M   'P 1'
#
loop_
_entity.id
_entity.type
_entity.pdbx_description
1 polymer ?
#
loop_
_entity_poly.entity_id
_entity_poly.type
_entity_poly.pdbx_seq_one_letter_code
_entity_poly.pdbx_strand_id
1 'polypeptide(L)'
;MNEAVITVFNEEGRPLIAIFKYYGGHPEGLGVFLRRFLKDRTVIRGNPNPELRDRLKIANGMGDLAAQLICELKKKSFVGDVYISPIGINMGVKYIYNIRFGGYGHPVTLEVRKTHYGEES
;
A
#
# COMPACT_ATOMS: atom_id res chain seq x y z
N MET A 1 -11.30 -16.14 6.12
CA MET A 1 -11.17 -14.67 6.02
C MET A 1 -9.84 -14.26 6.62
N ASN A 2 -9.12 -13.36 5.94
CA ASN A 2 -7.79 -12.88 6.32
C ASN A 2 -7.76 -11.38 6.02
N GLU A 3 -8.22 -10.58 6.97
CA GLU A 3 -8.33 -9.14 6.86
C GLU A 3 -6.94 -8.50 7.01
N ALA A 4 -6.72 -7.40 6.30
CA ALA A 4 -5.51 -6.62 6.39
C ALA A 4 -5.78 -5.12 6.37
N VAL A 5 -4.88 -4.36 6.98
CA VAL A 5 -4.74 -2.92 6.75
C VAL A 5 -3.40 -2.65 6.08
N ILE A 6 -3.44 -1.81 5.05
CA ILE A 6 -2.25 -1.27 4.39
C ILE A 6 -2.18 0.21 4.73
N THR A 7 -1.10 0.64 5.37
CA THR A 7 -0.85 2.06 5.67
C THR A 7 0.28 2.56 4.80
N VAL A 8 0.00 3.60 4.01
CA VAL A 8 1.03 4.33 3.27
C VAL A 8 1.42 5.55 4.09
N PHE A 9 2.71 5.76 4.29
CA PHE A 9 3.26 6.92 4.99
C PHE A 9 3.78 7.95 3.98
N ASN A 10 3.63 9.23 4.29
CA ASN A 10 4.17 10.32 3.49
C ASN A 10 5.69 10.44 3.67
N GLU A 11 6.28 11.39 2.97
CA GLU A 11 7.71 11.71 2.99
C GLU A 11 8.21 12.16 4.37
N GLU A 12 7.33 12.69 5.23
CA GLU A 12 7.61 13.11 6.60
C GLU A 12 7.49 11.95 7.61
N GLY A 13 7.20 10.73 7.13
CA GLY A 13 6.99 9.56 7.99
C GLY A 13 5.65 9.54 8.72
N ARG A 14 4.70 10.41 8.35
CA ARG A 14 3.35 10.45 8.92
C ARG A 14 2.40 9.55 8.11
N PRO A 15 1.44 8.85 8.75
CA PRO A 15 0.45 8.08 8.00
C PRO A 15 -0.33 9.00 7.05
N LEU A 16 -0.40 8.63 5.78
CA LEU A 16 -1.07 9.40 4.73
C LEU A 16 -2.45 8.82 4.42
N ILE A 17 -2.56 7.49 4.35
CA ILE A 17 -3.81 6.77 4.13
C ILE A 17 -3.76 5.39 4.75
N ALA A 18 -4.90 4.92 5.25
CA ALA A 18 -5.12 3.53 5.60
C ALA A 18 -6.12 2.91 4.61
N ILE A 19 -5.77 1.74 4.09
CA ILE A 19 -6.58 0.98 3.15
C ILE A 19 -6.92 -0.33 3.83
N PHE A 20 -8.21 -0.55 4.07
CA PHE A 20 -8.70 -1.79 4.63
C PHE A 20 -9.00 -2.79 3.50
N LYS A 21 -8.56 -4.03 3.69
CA LYS A 21 -8.78 -5.15 2.79
C LYS A 21 -9.43 -6.31 3.53
N TYR A 22 -10.64 -6.70 3.13
CA TYR A 22 -11.45 -7.69 3.83
C TYR A 22 -10.98 -9.12 3.53
N TYR A 23 -10.58 -9.43 2.29
CA TYR A 23 -10.18 -10.78 1.90
C TYR A 23 -8.71 -10.87 1.45
N GLY A 24 -8.08 -12.03 1.66
CA GLY A 24 -6.78 -12.35 1.05
C GLY A 24 -5.60 -11.51 1.55
N GLY A 25 -5.64 -11.04 2.79
CA GLY A 25 -4.62 -10.19 3.40
C GLY A 25 -3.31 -10.88 3.78
N HIS A 26 -3.16 -12.18 3.53
CA HIS A 26 -1.99 -12.96 3.92
C HIS A 26 -0.74 -12.62 3.06
N PRO A 27 0.49 -12.76 3.60
CA PRO A 27 1.72 -12.34 2.92
C PRO A 27 1.96 -13.02 1.56
N GLU A 28 1.55 -14.27 1.40
CA GLU A 28 1.75 -15.06 0.17
C GLU A 28 0.88 -14.57 -1.00
N GLY A 29 -0.21 -13.84 -0.70
CA GLY A 29 -1.09 -13.23 -1.69
C GLY A 29 -0.88 -11.73 -1.77
N LEU A 30 -1.36 -11.01 -0.76
CA LEU A 30 -1.28 -9.55 -0.72
C LEU A 30 0.16 -9.05 -0.64
N GLY A 31 1.01 -9.67 0.20
CA GLY A 31 2.42 -9.28 0.32
C GLY A 31 3.18 -9.41 -1.00
N VAL A 32 2.98 -10.51 -1.73
CA VAL A 32 3.55 -10.72 -3.07
C VAL A 32 3.03 -9.67 -4.06
N PHE A 33 1.72 -9.38 -4.05
CA PHE A 33 1.14 -8.34 -4.88
C PHE A 33 1.77 -6.97 -4.60
N LEU A 34 1.85 -6.56 -3.33
CA LEU A 34 2.43 -5.27 -2.93
C LEU A 34 3.90 -5.19 -3.34
N ARG A 35 4.69 -6.24 -3.09
CA ARG A 35 6.10 -6.28 -3.50
C ARG A 35 6.25 -6.10 -5.01
N ARG A 36 5.41 -6.76 -5.82
CA ARG A 36 5.43 -6.62 -7.28
C ARG A 36 5.00 -5.23 -7.72
N PHE A 37 3.97 -4.65 -7.10
CA PHE A 37 3.51 -3.30 -7.40
C PHE A 37 4.59 -2.26 -7.11
N LEU A 38 5.34 -2.42 -6.02
CA LEU A 38 6.38 -1.49 -5.56
C LEU A 38 7.71 -1.67 -6.28
N LYS A 39 8.12 -2.91 -6.62
CA LYS A 39 9.45 -3.22 -7.18
C LYS A 39 9.81 -2.37 -8.40
N ASP A 40 8.85 -2.13 -9.27
CA ASP A 40 9.11 -1.43 -10.53
C ASP A 40 8.79 0.07 -10.43
N ARG A 41 8.33 0.57 -9.26
CA ARG A 41 7.94 1.98 -9.09
C ARG A 41 9.02 2.79 -8.41
N THR A 42 9.35 3.92 -9.04
CA THR A 42 10.25 4.92 -8.44
C THR A 42 9.44 6.12 -7.97
N VAL A 43 9.62 6.50 -6.70
CA VAL A 43 9.06 7.76 -6.18
C VAL A 43 10.01 8.89 -6.52
N ILE A 44 9.49 9.91 -7.19
CA ILE A 44 10.23 11.08 -7.68
C ILE A 44 9.59 12.36 -7.18
N ARG A 45 10.29 13.48 -7.37
CA ARG A 45 9.77 14.83 -7.12
C ARG A 45 9.55 15.54 -8.45
N GLY A 46 8.34 16.06 -8.65
CA GLY A 46 7.95 16.84 -9.82
C GLY A 46 7.28 16.00 -10.91
N ASN A 47 6.93 16.67 -12.01
CA ASN A 47 6.30 16.03 -13.16
C ASN A 47 7.37 15.70 -14.20
N PRO A 48 7.64 14.42 -14.49
CA PRO A 48 8.62 14.03 -15.49
C PRO A 48 8.15 14.44 -16.89
N ASN A 49 9.08 14.47 -17.85
CA ASN A 49 8.72 14.65 -19.27
C ASN A 49 7.60 13.65 -19.65
N PRO A 50 6.51 14.09 -20.29
CA PRO A 50 5.41 13.21 -20.71
C PRO A 50 5.83 11.92 -21.42
N GLU A 51 6.89 11.95 -22.23
CA GLU A 51 7.41 10.76 -22.93
C GLU A 51 8.02 9.72 -21.98
N LEU A 52 8.60 10.17 -20.86
CA LEU A 52 9.11 9.32 -19.79
C LEU A 52 7.98 8.83 -18.88
N ARG A 53 6.90 9.61 -18.73
CA ARG A 53 5.74 9.30 -17.89
C ARG A 53 5.05 8.00 -18.31
N ASP A 54 4.88 7.80 -19.62
CA ASP A 54 4.14 6.64 -20.12
C ASP A 54 5.02 5.38 -20.24
N ARG A 55 6.36 5.55 -20.16
CA ARG A 55 7.34 4.46 -20.24
C ARG A 55 7.83 3.98 -18.88
N LEU A 56 7.86 4.86 -17.88
CA LEU A 56 8.36 4.55 -16.55
C LEU A 56 7.20 4.42 -15.55
N LYS A 57 7.24 3.37 -14.73
CA LYS A 57 6.35 3.26 -13.57
C LYS A 57 6.88 4.21 -12.48
N ILE A 58 6.34 5.42 -12.43
CA ILE A 58 6.75 6.45 -11.46
C ILE A 58 5.57 6.94 -10.63
N ALA A 59 5.89 7.47 -9.46
CA ALA A 59 4.95 8.19 -8.62
C ALA A 59 5.56 9.53 -8.23
N ASN A 60 4.83 10.63 -8.42
CA ASN A 60 5.23 11.95 -7.96
C ASN A 60 4.87 12.09 -6.47
N GLY A 61 5.81 11.71 -5.62
CA GLY A 61 5.62 11.62 -4.18
C GLY A 61 4.77 10.43 -3.71
N MET A 62 4.65 10.30 -2.39
CA MET A 62 3.96 9.18 -1.75
C MET A 62 2.43 9.24 -1.89
N GLY A 63 1.87 10.44 -2.05
CA GLY A 63 0.43 10.61 -2.32
C GLY A 63 0.00 10.03 -3.66
N ASP A 64 0.79 10.26 -4.71
CA ASP A 64 0.54 9.65 -6.02
C ASP A 64 0.72 8.12 -5.95
N LEU A 65 1.77 7.63 -5.28
CA LEU A 65 1.97 6.19 -5.07
C LEU A 65 0.76 5.54 -4.38
N ALA A 66 0.21 6.19 -3.35
CA ALA A 66 -0.98 5.73 -2.64
C ALA A 66 -2.22 5.68 -3.55
N ALA A 67 -2.44 6.70 -4.37
CA ALA A 67 -3.55 6.74 -5.32
C ALA A 67 -3.44 5.63 -6.37
N GLN A 68 -2.24 5.43 -6.92
CA GLN A 68 -1.94 4.34 -7.85
C GLN A 68 -2.18 2.97 -7.21
N LEU A 69 -1.78 2.78 -5.95
CA LEU A 69 -2.00 1.53 -5.22
C LEU A 69 -3.49 1.24 -5.04
N ILE A 70 -4.28 2.23 -4.62
CA ILE A 70 -5.74 2.08 -4.46
C ILE A 70 -6.38 1.69 -5.80
N CYS A 71 -5.97 2.32 -6.90
CA CYS A 71 -6.45 1.98 -8.23
C CYS A 71 -6.16 0.52 -8.59
N GLU A 72 -4.92 0.06 -8.41
CA GLU A 72 -4.53 -1.31 -8.72
C GLU A 72 -5.20 -2.36 -7.82
N LEU A 73 -5.39 -2.05 -6.54
CA LEU A 73 -6.16 -2.89 -5.63
C LEU A 73 -7.62 -2.99 -6.08
N LYS A 74 -8.28 -1.86 -6.37
CA LYS A 74 -9.70 -1.86 -6.78
C LYS A 74 -9.94 -2.53 -8.14
N LYS A 75 -9.04 -2.39 -9.11
CA LYS A 75 -9.12 -3.13 -10.39
C LYS A 75 -9.16 -4.65 -10.20
N LYS A 76 -8.53 -5.16 -9.14
CA LYS A 76 -8.39 -6.60 -8.85
C LYS A 76 -9.37 -7.11 -7.79
N SER A 77 -10.26 -6.26 -7.30
CA SER A 77 -11.13 -6.56 -6.17
C SER A 77 -12.59 -6.43 -6.56
N PHE A 78 -13.44 -7.23 -5.95
CA PHE A 78 -14.90 -7.09 -6.07
C PHE A 78 -15.43 -6.01 -5.11
N VAL A 79 -16.70 -5.63 -5.29
CA VAL A 79 -17.40 -4.72 -4.36
C VAL A 79 -17.40 -5.36 -2.98
N GLY A 80 -16.90 -4.63 -1.98
CA GLY A 80 -16.87 -5.11 -0.60
C GLY A 80 -15.51 -5.63 -0.11
N ASP A 81 -14.47 -5.62 -0.93
CA ASP A 81 -13.15 -6.15 -0.53
C ASP A 81 -12.13 -5.08 -0.14
N VAL A 82 -12.13 -3.91 -0.78
CA VAL A 82 -11.14 -2.84 -0.54
C VAL A 82 -11.83 -1.51 -0.24
N TYR A 83 -11.43 -0.88 0.86
CA TYR A 83 -11.98 0.38 1.36
C TYR A 83 -10.87 1.35 1.76
N ILE A 84 -11.10 2.64 1.57
CA ILE A 84 -10.36 3.67 2.30
C ILE A 84 -10.91 3.68 3.73
N SER A 85 -10.03 3.77 4.71
CA SER A 85 -10.41 3.70 6.11
C SER A 85 -9.72 4.79 6.93
N PRO A 86 -10.30 5.26 8.04
CA PRO A 86 -9.67 6.29 8.86
C PRO A 86 -8.33 5.81 9.44
N ILE A 87 -7.39 6.74 9.52
CA ILE A 87 -6.06 6.50 10.09
C ILE A 87 -6.18 6.36 11.62
N GLY A 88 -5.41 5.44 12.19
CA GLY A 88 -5.30 5.29 13.65
C GLY A 88 -6.40 4.46 14.30
N ILE A 89 -7.37 3.96 13.52
CA ILE A 89 -8.38 3.02 14.02
C ILE A 89 -7.82 1.60 14.02
N ASN A 90 -7.88 0.94 15.18
CA ASN A 90 -7.65 -0.50 15.26
C ASN A 90 -8.86 -1.24 14.69
N MET A 91 -8.68 -1.90 13.56
CA MET A 91 -9.74 -2.63 12.85
C MET A 91 -9.80 -4.12 13.20
N GLY A 92 -9.01 -4.60 14.16
CA GLY A 92 -8.98 -6.03 14.52
C GLY A 92 -8.56 -6.92 13.34
N VAL A 93 -7.63 -6.45 12.51
CA VAL A 93 -7.16 -7.18 11.32
C VAL A 93 -6.04 -8.16 11.65
N LYS A 94 -5.94 -9.25 10.89
CA LYS A 94 -4.89 -10.27 11.07
C LYS A 94 -3.52 -9.81 10.57
N TYR A 95 -3.48 -8.93 9.57
CA TYR A 95 -2.23 -8.47 8.97
C TYR A 95 -2.18 -6.95 8.86
N ILE A 96 -1.01 -6.39 9.11
CA ILE A 96 -0.74 -4.95 8.93
C ILE A 96 0.46 -4.82 8.02
N TYR A 97 0.30 -4.01 6.97
CA TYR A 97 1.35 -3.65 6.02
C TYR A 97 1.66 -2.16 6.13
N ASN A 98 2.94 -1.81 6.27
CA ASN A 98 3.38 -0.43 6.23
C ASN A 98 4.24 -0.20 4.98
N ILE A 99 3.87 0.80 4.18
CA ILE A 99 4.66 1.25 3.05
C ILE A 99 5.24 2.62 3.40
N ARG A 100 6.57 2.71 3.49
CA ARG A 100 7.26 3.94 3.92
C ARG A 100 8.16 4.49 2.83
N PHE A 101 8.28 5.80 2.82
CA PHE A 101 9.18 6.51 1.92
C PHE A 101 10.63 6.11 2.19
N GLY A 102 11.34 5.66 1.15
CA GLY A 102 12.76 5.31 1.22
C GLY A 102 13.71 6.42 0.76
N GLY A 103 13.18 7.59 0.37
CA GLY A 103 13.91 8.64 -0.32
C GLY A 103 13.58 8.71 -1.80
N TYR A 104 13.74 9.89 -2.41
CA TYR A 104 13.49 10.05 -3.84
C TYR A 104 14.55 9.29 -4.64
N GLY A 105 14.12 8.57 -5.68
CA GLY A 105 15.00 7.70 -6.46
C GLY A 105 15.40 6.39 -5.75
N HIS A 106 14.93 6.17 -4.52
CA HIS A 106 15.18 4.95 -3.76
C HIS A 106 13.90 4.09 -3.65
N PRO A 107 14.06 2.76 -3.51
CA PRO A 107 12.92 1.88 -3.24
C PRO A 107 12.19 2.28 -1.96
N VAL A 108 10.87 2.22 -1.97
CA VAL A 108 10.09 2.29 -0.72
C VAL A 108 10.31 1.04 0.12
N THR A 109 10.08 1.14 1.43
CA THR A 109 10.09 -0.02 2.31
C THR A 109 8.69 -0.59 2.44
N LEU A 110 8.59 -1.93 2.49
CA LEU A 110 7.38 -2.66 2.79
C LEU A 110 7.63 -3.53 4.02
N GLU A 111 6.94 -3.22 5.11
CA GLU A 111 6.93 -4.02 6.32
C GLU A 111 5.60 -4.76 6.42
N VAL A 112 5.62 -6.00 6.90
CA VAL A 112 4.43 -6.79 7.19
C VAL A 112 4.53 -7.37 8.59
N ARG A 113 3.42 -7.34 9.34
CA ARG A 113 3.29 -8.01 10.62
C ARG A 113 1.96 -8.74 10.71
N LYS A 114 1.98 -9.94 11.30
CA LYS A 114 0.78 -10.64 11.77
C LYS A 114 0.38 -10.04 13.12
N THR A 115 -0.90 -9.89 13.39
CA THR A 115 -1.42 -9.48 14.70
C THR A 115 -1.90 -10.72 15.46
N HIS A 116 -1.98 -10.62 16.78
CA HIS A 116 -2.52 -11.68 17.65
C HIS A 116 -4.05 -11.66 17.74
N TYR A 117 -4.73 -10.94 16.85
CA TYR A 117 -6.19 -10.88 16.87
C TYR A 117 -6.77 -12.23 16.43
N GLY A 118 -7.37 -12.96 17.37
CA GLY A 118 -8.04 -14.26 17.14
C GLY A 118 -7.18 -15.50 17.39
N GLU A 119 -6.13 -15.45 18.23
CA GLU A 119 -5.43 -16.65 18.71
C GLU A 119 -6.08 -17.31 19.96
N GLU A 120 -7.18 -16.74 20.47
CA GLU A 120 -8.04 -17.39 21.46
C GLU A 120 -9.50 -17.40 20.98
N SER A 121 -9.97 -18.56 20.51
CA SER A 121 -11.36 -19.06 20.53
C SER A 121 -11.36 -20.52 20.10
#